data_AF-A0A1J4X9B9-F1
#
_entry.id   AF-A0A1J4X9B9-F1
#
_cell.length_a   1.000
_cell.length_b   1.000
_cell.length_c   1.000
_cell.angle_alpha   90.00
_cell.angle_beta   90.00
_cell.angle_gamma   90.00
#
_symmetry.space_group_name_H-M   'P 1'
#
loop_
_entity.id
_entity.type
_entity.pdbx_description
1 polymer ?
#
loop_
_entity_poly.entity_id
_entity_poly.type
_entity_poly.pdbx_seq_one_letter_code
_entity_poly.pdbx_strand_id
1 'polypeptide(L)'
;MLIPVMVLFAALMLTILIVGGVRRSRNFLVALSVLLWLSSLLSAYFVSWGWLERSYSENWAMYGVLFISLPVIIANGVFTVAVLVVASVRGIENRKRLSESLYLQLLFLMVQVGFVIWAA
;
A
#
# COMPACT_ATOMS: atom_id res chain seq x y z
N MET A 1 -10.46 -16.40 -7.22
CA MET A 1 -10.05 -15.49 -8.32
C MET A 1 -9.25 -14.25 -7.85
N LEU A 2 -8.85 -14.15 -6.58
CA LEU A 2 -8.13 -12.99 -6.04
C LEU A 2 -6.63 -12.98 -6.40
N ILE A 3 -6.00 -14.15 -6.46
CA ILE A 3 -4.56 -14.31 -6.74
C ILE A 3 -4.16 -13.67 -8.09
N PRO A 4 -4.84 -13.92 -9.23
CA PRO A 4 -4.48 -13.31 -10.51
C PRO A 4 -4.56 -11.78 -10.48
N VAL A 5 -5.57 -11.23 -9.78
CA VAL A 5 -5.75 -9.78 -9.65
C VAL A 5 -4.61 -9.17 -8.84
N MET A 6 -4.22 -9.80 -7.73
CA MET A 6 -3.10 -9.34 -6.91
C MET A 6 -1.75 -9.42 -7.65
N VAL A 7 -1.54 -10.47 -8.44
CA VAL A 7 -0.34 -10.60 -9.29
C VAL A 7 -0.30 -9.52 -10.35
N LEU A 8 -1.42 -9.27 -11.04
CA LEU A 8 -1.52 -8.22 -12.05
C LEU A 8 -1.27 -6.84 -11.43
N PHE A 9 -1.87 -6.57 -10.27
CA PHE A 9 -1.67 -5.33 -9.52
C PHE A 9 -0.20 -5.12 -9.16
N ALA A 10 0.46 -6.14 -8.59
CA ALA A 10 1.87 -6.07 -8.24
C ALA A 10 2.77 -5.86 -9.46
N ALA A 11 2.49 -6.56 -10.56
CA ALA A 11 3.22 -6.40 -11.82
C ALA A 11 3.06 -4.98 -12.39
N LEU A 12 1.87 -4.39 -12.29
CA LEU A 12 1.60 -3.02 -12.72
C LEU A 12 2.37 -2.00 -11.87
N MET A 13 2.34 -2.13 -10.54
CA MET A 13 3.10 -1.26 -9.63
C MET A 13 4.60 -1.35 -9.88
N LEU A 14 5.11 -2.56 -10.08
CA LEU A 14 6.52 -2.80 -10.39
C LEU A 14 6.90 -2.16 -11.74
N THR A 15 6.06 -2.30 -12.75
CA THR A 15 6.30 -1.70 -14.07
C THR A 15 6.37 -0.17 -13.97
N ILE A 16 5.43 0.46 -13.26
CA ILE A 16 5.42 1.93 -13.06
C ILE A 16 6.66 2.37 -12.26
N LEU A 17 7.05 1.62 -11.24
CA LEU A 17 8.25 1.89 -10.44
C LEU A 17 9.51 1.86 -11.32
N ILE A 18 9.68 0.81 -12.13
CA ILE A 18 10.82 0.67 -13.03
C ILE A 18 10.84 1.80 -14.05
N VAL A 19 9.71 2.09 -14.71
CA VAL A 19 9.61 3.17 -15.70
C VAL A 19 9.89 4.52 -15.07
N GLY A 20 9.33 4.81 -13.89
CA GLY A 20 9.55 6.05 -13.15
C GLY A 20 11.01 6.22 -12.71
N GLY A 21 11.64 5.14 -12.26
CA GLY A 21 13.05 5.12 -11.87
C GLY A 21 14.01 5.28 -13.04
N VAL A 22 13.78 4.56 -14.15
CA VAL A 22 14.62 4.62 -15.37
C VAL A 22 14.50 5.98 -16.04
N ARG A 23 13.28 6.50 -16.22
CA ARG A 23 13.05 7.81 -16.83
C ARG A 23 13.35 8.99 -15.89
N ARG A 24 13.72 8.72 -14.63
CA ARG A 24 13.87 9.71 -13.54
C ARG A 24 12.67 10.66 -13.48
N SER A 25 11.47 10.16 -13.78
CA SER A 25 10.31 10.99 -13.97
C SER A 25 9.48 11.04 -12.69
N ARG A 26 9.41 12.24 -12.11
CA ARG A 26 8.61 12.51 -10.92
C ARG A 26 7.13 12.17 -11.14
N ASN A 27 6.58 12.43 -12.32
CA ASN A 27 5.15 12.23 -12.59
C ASN A 27 4.75 10.76 -12.44
N PHE A 28 5.59 9.84 -12.90
CA PHE A 28 5.35 8.39 -12.72
C PHE A 28 5.42 7.98 -11.25
N LEU A 29 6.37 8.51 -10.48
CA LEU A 29 6.47 8.20 -9.05
C LEU A 29 5.32 8.82 -8.23
N VAL A 30 4.82 10.00 -8.64
CA VAL A 30 3.63 10.60 -8.05
C VAL A 30 2.38 9.79 -8.38
N ALA A 31 2.22 9.36 -9.64
CA ALA A 31 1.12 8.48 -10.03
C ALA A 31 1.15 7.17 -9.22
N LEU A 32 2.35 6.58 -9.04
CA LEU A 32 2.54 5.42 -8.19
C LEU A 32 2.16 5.71 -6.73
N SER A 33 2.56 6.85 -6.17
CA SER A 33 2.17 7.25 -4.81
C SER A 33 0.65 7.37 -4.66
N VAL A 34 -0.06 7.95 -5.64
CA VAL A 34 -1.52 8.04 -5.63
C VAL A 34 -2.16 6.65 -5.66
N LEU A 35 -1.67 5.76 -6.51
CA LEU A 35 -2.18 4.40 -6.60
C LEU A 35 -1.98 3.62 -5.29
N LEU A 36 -0.82 3.79 -4.63
CA LEU A 36 -0.54 3.20 -3.32
C LEU A 36 -1.51 3.74 -2.26
N TRP A 37 -1.80 5.04 -2.26
CA TRP A 37 -2.79 5.62 -1.36
C TRP A 37 -4.18 5.02 -1.58
N LEU A 38 -4.64 4.95 -2.83
CA LEU A 38 -5.95 4.39 -3.17
C LEU A 38 -6.09 2.93 -2.71
N SER A 39 -5.09 2.09 -2.96
CA SER A 39 -5.14 0.68 -2.50
C SER A 39 -5.06 0.56 -0.98
N SER A 40 -4.30 1.42 -0.30
CA SER A 40 -4.27 1.46 1.18
C SER A 40 -5.59 1.92 1.79
N LEU A 41 -6.29 2.85 1.16
CA LEU A 41 -7.62 3.28 1.60
C LEU A 41 -8.66 2.16 1.43
N LEU A 42 -8.60 1.43 0.32
CA LEU A 42 -9.43 0.24 0.12
C LEU A 42 -9.14 -0.84 1.17
N SER A 43 -7.86 -1.08 1.49
CA SER A 43 -7.47 -1.98 2.58
C SER A 43 -8.07 -1.53 3.93
N ALA A 44 -8.01 -0.24 4.23
CA ALA A 44 -8.49 0.31 5.49
C ALA A 44 -10.00 0.11 5.71
N TYR A 45 -10.79 0.08 4.64
CA TYR A 45 -12.22 -0.25 4.72
C TYR A 45 -12.45 -1.63 5.31
N PHE A 46 -11.78 -2.67 4.78
CA PHE A 46 -11.91 -4.03 5.28
C PHE A 46 -11.31 -4.20 6.70
N VAL A 47 -10.19 -3.52 7.00
CA VAL A 47 -9.63 -3.50 8.37
C VAL A 47 -10.63 -2.89 9.36
N SER A 48 -11.26 -1.78 9.00
CA SER A 48 -12.27 -1.12 9.85
C SER A 48 -13.50 -2.00 10.05
N TRP A 49 -13.94 -2.69 8.99
CA TRP A 49 -15.04 -3.64 9.07
C TRP A 49 -14.69 -4.81 10.00
N GLY A 50 -13.52 -5.43 9.83
CA GLY A 50 -13.04 -6.50 10.71
C GLY A 50 -12.94 -6.06 12.17
N TRP A 51 -12.55 -4.81 12.42
CA TRP A 51 -12.51 -4.24 13.76
C TRP A 51 -13.89 -4.03 14.38
N LEU A 52 -14.87 -3.59 13.59
CA LEU A 52 -16.25 -3.37 14.05
C LEU A 52 -16.98 -4.68 14.35
N GLU A 53 -16.72 -5.72 13.55
CA GLU A 53 -17.34 -7.05 13.73
C GLU A 53 -16.57 -7.98 14.66
N ARG A 54 -15.52 -7.51 15.33
CA ARG A 54 -14.64 -8.37 16.16
C ARG A 54 -15.34 -9.13 17.28
N SER A 55 -16.48 -8.63 17.77
CA SER A 55 -17.28 -9.30 18.81
C SER A 55 -18.25 -10.35 18.26
N TYR A 56 -18.38 -10.47 16.94
CA TYR A 56 -19.24 -11.44 16.28
C TYR A 56 -18.54 -12.80 16.16
N SER A 57 -19.21 -13.88 16.56
CA SER A 57 -18.58 -15.20 16.72
C SER A 57 -18.07 -15.83 15.42
N GLU A 58 -18.65 -15.48 14.27
CA GLU A 58 -18.21 -16.02 12.97
C GLU A 58 -17.31 -15.07 12.18
N ASN A 59 -17.03 -13.88 12.72
CA ASN A 59 -16.24 -12.76 12.16
C ASN A 59 -15.79 -12.92 10.69
N TRP A 60 -16.75 -12.94 9.78
CA TRP A 60 -16.49 -13.14 8.35
C TRP A 60 -15.66 -11.99 7.77
N ALA A 61 -15.76 -10.80 8.36
CA ALA A 61 -14.95 -9.64 8.01
C ALA A 61 -13.44 -9.88 8.19
N MET A 62 -13.04 -10.76 9.12
CA MET A 62 -11.62 -11.13 9.29
C MET A 62 -11.05 -11.87 8.07
N TYR A 63 -11.87 -12.58 7.29
CA TYR A 63 -11.41 -13.15 6.01
C TYR A 63 -11.02 -12.05 5.01
N GLY A 64 -11.78 -10.95 4.95
CA GLY A 64 -11.42 -9.79 4.15
C GLY A 64 -10.08 -9.18 4.59
N VAL A 65 -9.86 -9.10 5.89
CA VAL A 65 -8.59 -8.61 6.45
C VAL A 65 -7.42 -9.50 6.06
N LEU A 66 -7.52 -10.81 6.27
CA LEU A 66 -6.41 -11.75 6.04
C LEU A 66 -6.08 -11.95 4.55
N PHE A 67 -7.10 -12.00 3.69
CA PHE A 67 -6.92 -12.36 2.28
C PHE A 67 -6.91 -11.16 1.32
N ILE A 68 -7.32 -9.96 1.76
CA ILE A 68 -7.33 -8.74 0.95
C ILE A 68 -6.45 -7.66 1.59
N SER A 69 -6.74 -7.23 2.82
CA SER A 69 -6.02 -6.11 3.44
C SER A 69 -4.57 -6.45 3.74
N LEU A 70 -4.28 -7.59 4.37
CA LEU A 70 -2.93 -7.95 4.80
C LEU A 70 -1.95 -8.04 3.61
N PRO A 71 -2.28 -8.73 2.49
CA PRO A 71 -1.41 -8.74 1.31
C PRO A 71 -1.23 -7.34 0.70
N VAL A 72 -2.29 -6.51 0.68
CA VAL A 72 -2.21 -5.13 0.17
C VAL A 72 -1.30 -4.27 1.07
N ILE A 73 -1.44 -4.36 2.39
CA ILE A 73 -0.62 -3.63 3.37
C ILE A 73 0.85 -3.98 3.17
N ILE A 74 1.18 -5.27 3.10
CA ILE A 74 2.54 -5.75 2.92
C ILE A 74 3.11 -5.27 1.58
N ALA A 75 2.39 -5.51 0.48
CA ALA A 75 2.83 -5.12 -0.85
C ALA A 75 3.03 -3.60 -0.96
N ASN A 76 2.07 -2.81 -0.46
CA ASN A 76 2.17 -1.36 -0.46
C ASN A 76 3.32 -0.88 0.41
N GLY A 77 3.60 -1.50 1.56
CA GLY A 77 4.75 -1.19 2.40
C GLY A 77 6.06 -1.38 1.63
N VAL A 78 6.22 -2.53 0.98
CA VAL A 78 7.39 -2.84 0.14
C VAL A 78 7.54 -1.83 -1.00
N PHE A 79 6.48 -1.56 -1.75
CA PHE A 79 6.51 -0.60 -2.86
C PHE A 79 6.79 0.83 -2.39
N THR A 80 6.23 1.24 -1.25
CA THR A 80 6.45 2.58 -0.69
C THR A 80 7.92 2.78 -0.34
N VAL A 81 8.55 1.80 0.32
CA VAL A 81 9.99 1.81 0.60
C VAL A 81 10.79 1.81 -0.70
N ALA A 82 10.41 0.97 -1.68
CA ALA A 82 11.10 0.91 -2.96
C ALA A 82 11.04 2.26 -3.72
N VAL A 83 9.91 2.97 -3.72
CA VAL A 83 9.80 4.31 -4.32
C VAL A 83 10.72 5.30 -3.62
N LEU A 84 10.76 5.29 -2.27
CA LEU A 84 11.66 6.17 -1.50
C LEU A 84 13.13 5.90 -1.84
N VAL A 85 13.53 4.64 -1.91
CA VAL A 85 14.89 4.23 -2.29
C VAL A 85 15.21 4.65 -3.72
N VAL A 86 14.33 4.36 -4.69
CA VAL A 86 14.51 4.74 -6.09
C VAL A 86 14.62 6.26 -6.24
N ALA A 87 13.75 7.02 -5.58
CA ALA A 87 13.79 8.49 -5.60
C ALA A 87 15.07 9.05 -4.96
N SER A 88 15.60 8.37 -3.94
CA SER A 88 16.86 8.71 -3.28
C SER A 88 18.05 8.45 -4.20
N VAL A 89 18.20 7.21 -4.66
CA VAL A 89 19.33 6.71 -5.46
C VAL A 89 19.40 7.36 -6.85
N ARG A 90 18.25 7.60 -7.49
CA ARG A 90 18.20 8.22 -8.83
C ARG A 90 18.27 9.75 -8.80
N GLY A 91 18.31 10.36 -7.62
CA GLY A 91 18.43 11.81 -7.48
C GLY A 91 17.25 12.59 -8.07
N ILE A 92 16.00 12.12 -7.86
CA ILE A 92 14.81 12.80 -8.37
C ILE A 92 14.71 14.20 -7.73
N GLU A 93 14.67 15.24 -8.55
CA GLU A 93 14.51 16.62 -8.09
C GLU A 93 13.14 16.85 -7.43
N ASN A 94 13.09 17.79 -6.48
CA ASN A 94 11.86 18.16 -5.77
C ASN A 94 11.11 16.99 -5.11
N ARG A 95 11.84 15.96 -4.66
CA ARG A 95 11.26 14.76 -4.04
C ARG A 95 10.62 14.98 -2.68
N LYS A 96 10.84 16.11 -2.01
CA LYS A 96 10.40 16.36 -0.62
C LYS A 96 8.91 16.05 -0.40
N ARG A 97 8.02 16.64 -1.20
CA ARG A 97 6.56 16.41 -1.10
C ARG A 97 6.15 14.96 -1.37
N LEU A 98 6.82 14.31 -2.32
CA LEU A 98 6.58 12.90 -2.62
C LEU A 98 7.02 12.02 -1.45
N SER A 99 8.21 12.26 -0.90
CA SER A 99 8.73 11.54 0.26
C SER A 99 7.85 11.73 1.49
N GLU A 100 7.40 12.94 1.78
CA GLU A 100 6.45 13.23 2.87
C GLU A 100 5.15 12.41 2.72
N SER A 101 4.55 12.41 1.52
CA SER A 101 3.37 11.57 1.22
C SER A 101 3.63 10.09 1.48
N LEU A 102 4.79 9.56 1.04
CA LEU A 102 5.16 8.16 1.22
C LEU A 102 5.48 7.80 2.68
N TYR A 103 6.04 8.73 3.46
CA TYR A 103 6.22 8.51 4.90
C TYR A 103 4.87 8.50 5.64
N LEU A 104 3.95 9.39 5.29
CA LEU A 104 2.58 9.36 5.82
C LEU A 104 1.86 8.07 5.44
N GLN A 105 2.08 7.58 4.23
CA GLN A 105 1.57 6.28 3.78
C GLN A 105 2.11 5.13 4.63
N LEU A 106 3.42 5.11 4.95
CA LEU A 106 4.00 4.10 5.85
C LEU A 106 3.38 4.18 7.25
N LEU A 107 3.22 5.39 7.79
CA LEU A 107 2.56 5.59 9.08
C LEU A 107 1.11 5.07 9.05
N PHE A 108 0.37 5.38 7.99
CA PHE A 108 -1.00 4.92 7.81
C PHE A 108 -1.09 3.38 7.74
N LEU A 109 -0.18 2.73 7.03
CA LEU A 109 -0.09 1.27 6.98
C LEU A 109 0.24 0.68 8.36
N MET A 110 1.16 1.28 9.13
CA MET A 110 1.48 0.83 10.49
C MET A 110 0.26 0.92 11.42
N VAL A 111 -0.52 2.00 11.33
CA VAL A 111 -1.76 2.13 12.09
C VAL A 111 -2.74 1.03 11.71
N GLN A 112 -2.93 0.75 10.41
CA GLN A 112 -3.79 -0.36 9.97
C GLN A 112 -3.34 -1.70 10.56
N VAL A 113 -2.03 -2.01 10.55
CA VAL A 113 -1.51 -3.24 11.16
C VAL A 113 -1.85 -3.30 12.65
N GLY A 114 -1.74 -2.19 13.38
CA GLY A 114 -2.14 -2.12 14.78
C GLY A 114 -3.61 -2.47 14.99
N PHE A 115 -4.51 -1.94 14.16
CA PHE A 115 -5.93 -2.31 14.19
C PHE A 115 -6.16 -3.80 13.87
N VAL A 116 -5.46 -4.34 12.88
CA VAL A 116 -5.57 -5.77 12.53
C VAL A 116 -5.13 -6.67 13.69
N ILE A 117 -3.99 -6.37 14.32
CA ILE A 117 -3.48 -7.15 15.46
C ILE A 117 -4.45 -7.08 16.63
N TRP A 118 -5.02 -5.91 16.91
CA TRP A 118 -5.95 -5.77 18.02
C TRP A 118 -7.28 -6.49 17.75
N ALA A 119 -7.69 -6.60 16.47
CA ALA A 119 -8.95 -7.20 16.04
C ALA A 119 -8.98 -8.73 16.20
N ALA A 120 -7.80 -9.36 16.18
CA ALA A 120 -7.59 -10.80 16.25
C ALA A 120 -7.50 -11.27 17.71
#